data_AF-A0A1Q5KS18-F1
#
_entry.id   AF-A0A1Q5KS18-F1
#
_cell.length_a   1.000
_cell.length_b   1.000
_cell.length_c   1.000
_cell.angle_alpha   90.00
_cell.angle_beta   90.00
_cell.angle_gamma   90.00
#
_symmetry.space_group_name_H-M   'P 1'
#
loop_
_entity.id
_entity.type
_entity.pdbx_description
1 polymer ?
#
loop_
_entity_poly.entity_id
_entity_poly.type
_entity_poly.pdbx_seq_one_letter_code
_entity_poly.pdbx_strand_id
1 'polypeptide(L)'
;MGTERVRTDRLGLLLDQFDCAREQARVRLTGLGDAEYLWEPVPGCWSIRRRGEATTPRAFGPGEWVLDQGAPDIPASEYAEVARQAAGGMTVAKIAEDWSVSVERVEEVLRHTGPALPDDSPVTTIAWRLAHLHFCFAGQWEWTFGERRTDPKLLVDFTPEAGPALERFWSLLDRWRDGVAALTDEQLDTVGLSQYPYGSDPDDPYAAVLWGTNLEFIHHMAEIGVLRDLWAASGAVHG
;
A
#
# COMPACT_ATOMS: atom_id res chain seq x y z
N MET A 1 22.85 12.61 4.76
CA MET A 1 22.41 11.27 5.19
C MET A 1 23.66 10.42 5.34
N GLY A 2 24.10 10.11 6.56
CA GLY A 2 25.33 9.34 6.79
C GLY A 2 25.07 7.86 6.58
N THR A 3 25.83 7.21 5.70
CA THR A 3 25.67 5.78 5.34
C THR A 3 26.52 4.84 6.21
N GLU A 4 27.24 5.37 7.21
CA GLU A 4 28.23 4.66 8.02
C GLU A 4 27.65 3.53 8.90
N ARG A 5 26.32 3.43 9.02
CA ARG A 5 25.63 2.38 9.81
C ARG A 5 24.90 1.34 8.96
N VAL A 6 24.91 1.47 7.63
CA VAL A 6 24.10 0.61 6.78
C VAL A 6 24.77 -0.76 6.65
N ARG A 7 24.04 -1.80 7.07
CA ARG A 7 24.42 -3.19 6.83
C ARG A 7 24.40 -3.45 5.33
N THR A 8 25.39 -4.18 4.82
CA THR A 8 25.59 -4.37 3.38
C THR A 8 25.12 -5.73 2.87
N ASP A 9 24.68 -6.63 3.75
CA ASP A 9 23.95 -7.83 3.34
C ASP A 9 22.54 -7.47 2.84
N ARG A 10 21.94 -8.34 2.03
CA ARG A 10 20.66 -8.07 1.33
C ARG A 10 19.54 -7.70 2.31
N LEU A 11 19.37 -8.50 3.37
CA LEU A 11 18.34 -8.26 4.39
C LEU A 11 18.63 -6.99 5.17
N GLY A 12 19.89 -6.79 5.57
CA GLY A 12 20.35 -5.60 6.27
C GLY A 12 20.05 -4.32 5.50
N LEU A 13 20.34 -4.28 4.19
CA LEU A 13 20.04 -3.15 3.33
C LEU A 13 18.55 -2.83 3.26
N LEU A 14 17.70 -3.85 3.07
CA LEU A 14 16.25 -3.67 2.98
C LEU A 14 15.64 -3.24 4.34
N LEU A 15 16.11 -3.82 5.44
CA LEU A 15 15.68 -3.42 6.78
C LEU A 15 16.11 -1.99 7.11
N ASP A 16 17.34 -1.62 6.82
CA ASP A 16 17.85 -0.27 7.11
C ASP A 16 17.13 0.79 6.26
N GLN A 17 16.76 0.45 5.02
CA GLN A 17 15.90 1.30 4.18
C GLN A 17 14.53 1.52 4.84
N PHE A 18 13.87 0.44 5.28
CA PHE A 18 12.59 0.52 5.96
C PHE A 18 12.69 1.32 7.27
N ASP A 19 13.68 1.01 8.11
CA ASP A 19 13.89 1.66 9.42
C ASP A 19 14.12 3.17 9.24
N CYS A 20 14.93 3.57 8.25
CA CYS A 20 15.16 4.99 7.92
C CYS A 20 13.87 5.70 7.46
N ALA A 21 13.09 5.08 6.58
CA ALA A 21 11.81 5.62 6.13
C ALA A 21 10.82 5.73 7.29
N ARG A 22 10.78 4.71 8.15
CA ARG A 22 9.91 4.63 9.32
C ARG A 22 10.22 5.71 10.33
N GLU A 23 11.49 5.96 10.65
CA GLU A 23 11.90 7.04 11.56
C GLU A 23 11.43 8.41 11.05
N GLN A 24 11.61 8.69 9.77
CA GLN A 24 11.12 9.93 9.14
C GLN A 24 9.60 10.03 9.20
N ALA A 25 8.89 8.94 8.90
CA ALA A 25 7.44 8.87 8.94
C ALA A 25 6.90 9.13 10.36
N ARG A 26 7.53 8.59 11.42
CA ARG A 26 7.12 8.85 12.81
C ARG A 26 7.19 10.33 13.17
N VAL A 27 8.27 11.01 12.76
CA VAL A 27 8.39 12.46 12.96
C VAL A 27 7.31 13.19 12.16
N ARG A 28 7.14 12.84 10.88
CA ARG A 28 6.15 13.48 10.00
C ARG A 28 4.71 13.28 10.45
N LEU A 29 4.38 12.19 11.13
CA LEU A 29 3.03 11.91 11.64
C LEU A 29 2.77 12.44 13.06
N THR A 30 3.76 13.09 13.69
CA THR A 30 3.58 13.70 15.02
C THR A 30 2.50 14.79 14.97
N GLY A 31 1.60 14.78 15.95
CA GLY A 31 0.52 15.78 16.06
C GLY A 31 -0.54 15.72 14.98
N LEU A 32 -0.65 14.62 14.21
CA LEU A 32 -1.76 14.42 13.28
C LEU A 32 -3.10 14.37 14.04
N GLY A 33 -3.98 15.33 13.76
CA GLY A 33 -5.33 15.37 14.33
C GLY A 33 -6.40 14.85 13.37
N ASP A 34 -7.58 14.53 13.90
CA ASP A 34 -8.67 13.90 13.15
C ASP A 34 -9.14 14.73 11.94
N ALA A 35 -9.19 16.07 12.10
CA ALA A 35 -9.58 16.98 11.02
C ALA A 35 -8.59 16.95 9.84
N GLU A 36 -7.29 16.93 10.13
CA GLU A 36 -6.23 16.81 9.11
C GLU A 36 -6.24 15.40 8.48
N TYR A 37 -6.43 14.37 9.31
CA TYR A 37 -6.47 12.98 8.88
C TYR A 37 -7.57 12.72 7.84
N LEU A 38 -8.77 13.30 8.05
CA LEU A 38 -9.91 13.19 7.14
C LEU A 38 -9.97 14.30 6.09
N TRP A 39 -8.99 15.19 6.02
CA TRP A 39 -9.04 16.34 5.12
C TRP A 39 -9.05 15.93 3.64
N GLU A 40 -10.04 16.44 2.90
CA GLU A 40 -10.14 16.31 1.46
C GLU A 40 -9.59 17.58 0.78
N PRO A 41 -8.38 17.54 0.19
CA PRO A 41 -7.76 18.71 -0.44
C PRO A 41 -8.50 19.18 -1.70
N VAL A 42 -9.22 18.27 -2.38
CA VAL A 42 -9.99 18.54 -3.59
C VAL A 42 -11.32 17.77 -3.55
N PRO A 43 -12.37 18.25 -4.25
CA PRO A 43 -13.60 17.49 -4.40
C PRO A 43 -13.36 16.12 -5.05
N GLY A 44 -14.10 15.11 -4.61
CA GLY A 44 -14.03 13.75 -5.17
C GLY A 44 -12.88 12.90 -4.61
N CYS A 45 -12.23 13.34 -3.53
CA CYS A 45 -11.21 12.54 -2.87
C CYS A 45 -11.72 11.18 -2.41
N TRP A 46 -10.84 10.18 -2.45
CA TRP A 46 -11.08 8.89 -1.83
C TRP A 46 -10.64 8.92 -0.37
N SER A 47 -11.47 8.40 0.52
CA SER A 47 -11.22 8.38 1.96
C SER A 47 -11.59 7.05 2.59
N ILE A 48 -11.45 6.95 3.91
CA ILE A 48 -12.29 6.05 4.68
C ILE A 48 -13.65 6.73 4.88
N ARG A 49 -14.73 6.00 4.67
CA ARG A 49 -16.10 6.51 4.80
C ARG A 49 -16.90 5.60 5.69
N ARG A 50 -17.95 6.15 6.32
CA ARG A 50 -18.97 5.29 6.91
C ARG A 50 -19.55 4.40 5.81
N ARG A 51 -19.82 3.14 6.13
CA ARG A 51 -20.29 2.14 5.16
C ARG A 51 -21.52 2.59 4.37
N GLY A 52 -22.45 3.30 5.02
CA GLY A 52 -23.65 3.84 4.37
C GLY A 52 -23.40 5.08 3.49
N GLU A 53 -22.19 5.64 3.53
CA GLU A 53 -21.78 6.86 2.81
C GLU A 53 -20.69 6.57 1.79
N ALA A 54 -20.29 5.31 1.62
CA ALA A 54 -19.30 4.91 0.62
C ALA A 54 -19.77 5.28 -0.78
N THR A 55 -18.92 5.96 -1.54
CA THR A 55 -19.23 6.46 -2.89
C THR A 55 -18.62 5.58 -3.98
N THR A 56 -17.70 4.70 -3.62
CA THR A 56 -16.98 3.81 -4.53
C THR A 56 -17.60 2.41 -4.57
N PRO A 57 -17.56 1.72 -5.72
CA PRO A 57 -18.32 0.48 -5.94
C PRO A 57 -17.77 -0.74 -5.18
N ARG A 58 -16.52 -0.70 -4.68
CA ARG A 58 -15.88 -1.84 -4.00
C ARG A 58 -15.34 -1.50 -2.62
N ALA A 59 -15.84 -0.44 -1.98
CA ALA A 59 -15.39 -0.06 -0.65
C ALA A 59 -15.45 -1.24 0.33
N PHE A 60 -14.40 -1.42 1.14
CA PHE A 60 -14.22 -2.63 1.97
C PHE A 60 -13.73 -2.31 3.38
N GLY A 61 -13.87 -3.28 4.28
CA GLY A 61 -13.48 -3.20 5.69
C GLY A 61 -14.45 -4.04 6.54
N PRO A 62 -14.05 -4.48 7.74
CA PRO A 62 -14.90 -5.33 8.58
C PRO A 62 -15.95 -4.53 9.38
N GLY A 63 -15.70 -3.25 9.66
CA GLY A 63 -16.47 -2.45 10.63
C GLY A 63 -17.43 -1.42 10.04
N GLU A 64 -17.71 -0.36 10.81
CA GLU A 64 -18.57 0.75 10.37
C GLU A 64 -17.89 1.58 9.27
N TRP A 65 -16.57 1.70 9.32
CA TRP A 65 -15.78 2.47 8.36
C TRP A 65 -15.17 1.54 7.32
N VAL A 66 -15.25 1.98 6.06
CA VAL A 66 -14.76 1.26 4.89
C VAL A 66 -13.78 2.13 4.11
N LEU A 67 -12.77 1.51 3.54
CA LEU A 67 -11.81 2.16 2.64
C LEU A 67 -12.40 2.24 1.24
N ASP A 68 -12.44 3.43 0.63
CA ASP A 68 -12.88 3.60 -0.74
C ASP A 68 -12.02 2.78 -1.71
N GLN A 69 -12.67 2.06 -2.64
CA GLN A 69 -12.01 1.28 -3.69
C GLN A 69 -12.83 1.35 -4.98
N GLY A 70 -12.22 1.88 -6.04
CA GLY A 70 -12.82 1.98 -7.38
C GLY A 70 -13.10 0.62 -8.03
N ALA A 71 -13.73 0.66 -9.21
CA ALA A 71 -13.88 -0.54 -10.04
C ALA A 71 -12.50 -1.15 -10.39
N PRO A 72 -12.42 -2.46 -10.67
CA PRO A 72 -11.16 -3.04 -11.15
C PRO A 72 -10.77 -2.40 -12.47
N ASP A 73 -9.52 -1.95 -12.57
CA ASP A 73 -8.91 -1.46 -13.81
C ASP A 73 -7.38 -1.61 -13.72
N ILE A 74 -6.71 -1.51 -14.87
CA ILE A 74 -5.26 -1.38 -14.98
C ILE A 74 -4.95 0.10 -15.23
N PRO A 75 -4.33 0.83 -14.28
CA PRO A 75 -3.98 2.23 -14.49
C PRO A 75 -2.88 2.36 -15.53
N ALA A 76 -2.81 3.51 -16.21
CA ALA A 76 -1.88 3.73 -17.31
C ALA A 76 -0.40 3.62 -16.90
N SER A 77 -0.09 3.92 -15.62
CA SER A 77 1.23 3.70 -15.01
C SER A 77 1.68 2.23 -15.05
N GLU A 78 0.74 1.29 -15.10
CA GLU A 78 0.96 -0.16 -14.99
C GLU A 78 0.96 -0.87 -16.36
N TYR A 79 0.71 -0.15 -17.46
CA TYR A 79 0.70 -0.73 -18.81
C TYR A 79 2.05 -1.37 -19.15
N ALA A 80 3.15 -0.72 -18.73
CA ALA A 80 4.49 -1.23 -18.94
C ALA A 80 4.74 -2.52 -18.13
N GLU A 81 4.14 -2.65 -16.95
CA GLU A 81 4.23 -3.86 -16.14
C GLU A 81 3.44 -5.00 -16.77
N VAL A 82 2.20 -4.76 -17.19
CA VAL A 82 1.38 -5.74 -17.92
C VAL A 82 2.10 -6.24 -19.18
N ALA A 83 2.76 -5.35 -19.92
CA ALA A 83 3.57 -5.73 -21.08
C ALA A 83 4.78 -6.61 -20.70
N ARG A 84 5.46 -6.33 -19.57
CA ARG A 84 6.56 -7.16 -19.04
C ARG A 84 6.06 -8.53 -18.62
N GLN A 85 4.93 -8.62 -17.92
CA GLN A 85 4.31 -9.88 -17.49
C GLN A 85 3.99 -10.78 -18.69
N ALA A 86 3.34 -10.22 -19.72
CA ALA A 86 3.03 -10.95 -20.95
C ALA A 86 4.30 -11.40 -21.70
N ALA A 87 5.31 -10.53 -21.82
CA ALA A 87 6.59 -10.87 -22.44
C ALA A 87 7.37 -11.93 -21.64
N GLY A 88 7.18 -11.98 -20.33
CA GLY A 88 7.70 -12.99 -19.42
C GLY A 88 6.98 -14.35 -19.49
N GLY A 89 5.93 -14.47 -20.31
CA GLY A 89 5.21 -15.74 -20.54
C GLY A 89 3.95 -15.91 -19.69
N MET A 90 3.54 -14.90 -18.91
CA MET A 90 2.26 -14.94 -18.20
C MET A 90 1.10 -14.88 -19.21
N THR A 91 0.07 -15.69 -19.00
CA THR A 91 -1.10 -15.68 -19.90
C THR A 91 -1.97 -14.45 -19.66
N VAL A 92 -2.62 -13.95 -20.71
CA VAL A 92 -3.57 -12.83 -20.61
C VAL A 92 -4.70 -13.13 -19.60
N ALA A 93 -5.13 -14.40 -19.51
CA ALA A 93 -6.13 -14.83 -18.54
C ALA A 93 -5.65 -14.71 -17.08
N LYS A 94 -4.40 -15.08 -16.79
CA LYS A 94 -3.81 -14.90 -15.46
C LYS A 94 -3.65 -13.43 -15.12
N ILE A 95 -3.18 -12.61 -16.06
CA ILE A 95 -3.10 -11.15 -15.85
C ILE A 95 -4.51 -10.58 -15.55
N ALA A 96 -5.53 -11.00 -16.30
CA ALA A 96 -6.90 -10.55 -16.07
C ALA A 96 -7.40 -10.93 -14.66
N GLU A 97 -7.11 -12.17 -14.22
CA GLU A 97 -7.41 -12.65 -12.87
C GLU A 97 -6.71 -11.80 -11.79
N ASP A 98 -5.40 -11.58 -11.91
CA ASP A 98 -4.59 -10.85 -10.93
C ASP A 98 -5.06 -9.40 -10.78
N TRP A 99 -5.37 -8.74 -11.90
CA TRP A 99 -5.89 -7.37 -11.91
C TRP A 99 -7.41 -7.31 -11.64
N SER A 100 -8.08 -8.45 -11.52
CA SER A 100 -9.54 -8.57 -11.41
C SER A 100 -10.31 -7.85 -12.54
N VAL A 101 -9.73 -7.80 -13.74
CA VAL A 101 -10.32 -7.20 -14.96
C VAL A 101 -10.73 -8.28 -15.96
N SER A 102 -11.36 -7.88 -17.06
CA SER A 102 -11.65 -8.81 -18.15
C SER A 102 -10.42 -9.07 -19.03
N VAL A 103 -10.41 -10.21 -19.74
CA VAL A 103 -9.38 -10.52 -20.73
C VAL A 103 -9.31 -9.44 -21.81
N GLU A 104 -10.46 -8.95 -22.26
CA GLU A 104 -10.54 -7.89 -23.27
C GLU A 104 -9.85 -6.60 -22.82
N ARG A 105 -9.93 -6.28 -21.52
CA ARG A 105 -9.25 -5.12 -20.95
C ARG A 105 -7.73 -5.27 -20.98
N VAL A 106 -7.20 -6.45 -20.62
CA VAL A 106 -5.76 -6.73 -20.73
C VAL A 106 -5.30 -6.64 -22.17
N GLU A 107 -6.06 -7.20 -23.12
CA GLU A 107 -5.71 -7.09 -24.52
C GLU A 107 -5.74 -5.64 -25.05
N GLU A 108 -6.68 -4.82 -24.57
CA GLU A 108 -6.72 -3.40 -24.88
C GLU A 108 -5.44 -2.69 -24.42
N VAL A 109 -5.02 -2.96 -23.17
CA VAL A 109 -3.75 -2.45 -22.62
C VAL A 109 -2.56 -2.89 -23.48
N LEU A 110 -2.48 -4.16 -23.85
CA LEU A 110 -1.39 -4.69 -24.67
C LEU A 110 -1.39 -4.16 -26.12
N ARG A 111 -2.54 -3.75 -26.65
CA ARG A 111 -2.67 -3.10 -27.97
C ARG A 111 -2.37 -1.61 -27.92
N HIS A 112 -2.32 -0.98 -26.73
CA HIS A 112 -2.03 0.44 -26.60
C HIS A 112 -0.65 0.74 -27.17
N THR A 113 -0.62 1.59 -28.19
CA THR A 113 0.63 2.09 -28.80
C THR A 113 0.55 3.62 -28.81
N GLY A 114 1.51 4.27 -28.17
CA GLY A 114 1.50 5.72 -28.01
C GLY A 114 2.04 6.18 -26.67
N PRO A 115 1.94 7.50 -26.38
CA PRO A 115 2.34 8.03 -25.08
C PRO A 115 1.50 7.40 -23.95
N ALA A 116 2.05 7.42 -22.74
CA ALA A 116 1.29 7.07 -21.54
C ALA A 116 0.06 7.97 -21.43
N LEU A 117 -1.08 7.37 -21.08
CA LEU A 117 -2.30 8.13 -20.79
C LEU A 117 -2.15 8.79 -19.41
N PRO A 118 -2.83 9.92 -19.17
CA PRO A 118 -2.92 10.50 -17.83
C PRO A 118 -3.45 9.48 -16.82
N ASP A 119 -2.95 9.54 -15.60
CA ASP A 119 -3.54 8.81 -14.48
C ASP A 119 -4.73 9.62 -13.96
N ASP A 120 -5.92 9.05 -14.10
CA ASP A 120 -7.18 9.64 -13.65
C ASP A 120 -7.56 9.17 -12.23
N SER A 121 -6.64 8.52 -11.52
CA SER A 121 -6.83 8.09 -10.13
C SER A 121 -7.17 9.29 -9.23
N PRO A 122 -8.27 9.21 -8.44
CA PRO A 122 -8.65 10.29 -7.55
C PRO A 122 -7.60 10.54 -6.46
N VAL A 123 -7.47 11.80 -6.04
CA VAL A 123 -6.62 12.14 -4.89
C VAL A 123 -7.16 11.42 -3.65
N THR A 124 -6.32 10.67 -2.95
CA THR A 124 -6.69 10.02 -1.70
C THR A 124 -6.42 10.95 -0.50
N THR A 125 -7.09 10.75 0.63
CA THR A 125 -6.83 11.48 1.89
C THR A 125 -5.67 10.87 2.69
N ILE A 126 -5.24 11.53 3.77
CA ILE A 126 -4.26 10.93 4.71
C ILE A 126 -4.85 9.66 5.33
N ALA A 127 -6.13 9.69 5.72
CA ALA A 127 -6.82 8.53 6.26
C ALA A 127 -6.85 7.35 5.29
N TRP A 128 -7.13 7.60 4.01
CA TRP A 128 -7.10 6.55 2.99
C TRP A 128 -5.70 5.92 2.88
N ARG A 129 -4.64 6.73 2.80
CA ARG A 129 -3.26 6.23 2.63
C ARG A 129 -2.79 5.43 3.84
N LEU A 130 -3.07 5.91 5.05
CA LEU A 130 -2.75 5.17 6.27
C LEU A 130 -3.55 3.86 6.38
N ALA A 131 -4.84 3.89 6.06
CA ALA A 131 -5.68 2.70 6.03
C ALA A 131 -5.21 1.68 4.98
N HIS A 132 -4.85 2.14 3.78
CA HIS A 132 -4.29 1.32 2.72
C HIS A 132 -3.02 0.61 3.17
N LEU A 133 -2.03 1.36 3.68
CA LEU A 133 -0.80 0.78 4.21
C LEU A 133 -1.07 -0.20 5.35
N HIS A 134 -1.95 0.16 6.30
CA HIS A 134 -2.29 -0.71 7.43
C HIS A 134 -2.85 -2.05 6.94
N PHE A 135 -3.81 -2.01 6.01
CA PHE A 135 -4.39 -3.20 5.39
C PHE A 135 -3.33 -4.05 4.66
N CYS A 136 -2.46 -3.43 3.84
CA CYS A 136 -1.41 -4.13 3.11
C CYS A 136 -0.42 -4.83 4.05
N PHE A 137 0.12 -4.12 5.05
CA PHE A 137 1.05 -4.69 6.02
C PHE A 137 0.40 -5.76 6.90
N ALA A 138 -0.88 -5.61 7.25
CA ALA A 138 -1.60 -6.60 8.05
C ALA A 138 -1.76 -7.90 7.25
N GLY A 139 -2.17 -7.77 5.98
CA GLY A 139 -2.28 -8.87 5.04
C GLY A 139 -0.95 -9.58 4.82
N GLN A 140 0.10 -8.85 4.49
CA GLN A 140 1.43 -9.43 4.30
C GLN A 140 1.94 -10.14 5.55
N TRP A 141 1.73 -9.56 6.74
CA TRP A 141 2.11 -10.22 7.98
C TRP A 141 1.35 -11.53 8.20
N GLU A 142 0.01 -11.50 8.09
CA GLU A 142 -0.84 -12.67 8.26
C GLU A 142 -0.52 -13.77 7.25
N TRP A 143 -0.21 -13.38 6.00
CA TRP A 143 0.00 -14.31 4.91
C TRP A 143 1.46 -14.76 4.71
N THR A 144 2.40 -14.13 5.43
CA THR A 144 3.81 -14.56 5.50
C THR A 144 4.07 -15.33 6.79
N PHE A 145 3.77 -14.71 7.94
CA PHE A 145 4.16 -15.15 9.28
C PHE A 145 2.98 -15.64 10.14
N GLY A 146 1.75 -15.28 9.76
CA GLY A 146 0.52 -15.64 10.48
C GLY A 146 -0.07 -16.99 10.04
N GLU A 147 -1.37 -17.16 10.30
CA GLU A 147 -2.07 -18.44 10.05
C GLU A 147 -2.54 -18.62 8.61
N ARG A 148 -2.52 -17.55 7.79
CA ARG A 148 -3.00 -17.52 6.40
C ARG A 148 -4.49 -17.85 6.28
N ARG A 149 -5.30 -17.34 7.22
CA ARG A 149 -6.73 -17.69 7.31
C ARG A 149 -7.68 -16.54 7.08
N THR A 150 -7.27 -15.34 7.44
CA THR A 150 -8.14 -14.18 7.36
C THR A 150 -7.87 -13.43 6.06
N ASP A 151 -8.94 -13.17 5.31
CA ASP A 151 -8.88 -12.28 4.15
C ASP A 151 -8.31 -10.94 4.62
N PRO A 152 -7.26 -10.41 3.97
CA PRO A 152 -6.65 -9.15 4.37
C PRO A 152 -7.67 -8.01 4.54
N LYS A 153 -8.76 -7.99 3.75
CA LYS A 153 -9.77 -6.91 3.78
C LYS A 153 -10.59 -6.88 5.07
N LEU A 154 -10.42 -7.89 5.92
CA LEU A 154 -11.10 -8.04 7.21
C LEU A 154 -10.16 -7.85 8.40
N LEU A 155 -8.86 -7.67 8.18
CA LEU A 155 -7.86 -7.62 9.26
C LEU A 155 -7.84 -6.28 10.01
N VAL A 156 -8.22 -5.19 9.35
CA VAL A 156 -8.11 -3.84 9.89
C VAL A 156 -9.49 -3.22 10.02
N ASP A 157 -9.90 -2.97 11.26
CA ASP A 157 -11.07 -2.13 11.55
C ASP A 157 -10.68 -0.65 11.43
N PHE A 158 -11.08 -0.02 10.33
CA PHE A 158 -10.77 1.37 10.04
C PHE A 158 -11.48 2.32 11.02
N THR A 159 -10.83 3.43 11.33
CA THR A 159 -11.35 4.42 12.29
C THR A 159 -11.10 5.84 11.78
N PRO A 160 -12.05 6.77 12.01
CA PRO A 160 -11.90 8.18 11.67
C PRO A 160 -10.96 8.92 12.63
N GLU A 161 -10.54 8.27 13.72
CA GLU A 161 -9.69 8.87 14.75
C GLU A 161 -8.22 8.59 14.44
N ALA A 162 -7.43 9.65 14.28
CA ALA A 162 -6.03 9.57 13.87
C ALA A 162 -5.16 8.88 14.93
N GLY A 163 -5.41 9.17 16.22
CA GLY A 163 -4.64 8.62 17.34
C GLY A 163 -4.70 7.08 17.39
N PRO A 164 -5.89 6.47 17.53
CA PRO A 164 -6.05 5.03 17.51
C PRO A 164 -5.59 4.37 16.19
N ALA A 165 -5.77 5.04 15.04
CA ALA A 165 -5.28 4.54 13.76
C ALA A 165 -3.76 4.40 13.76
N LEU A 166 -3.04 5.45 14.19
CA LEU A 166 -1.57 5.46 14.27
C LEU A 166 -1.05 4.46 15.30
N GLU A 167 -1.67 4.34 16.47
CA GLU A 167 -1.26 3.40 17.51
C GLU A 167 -1.26 1.95 16.98
N ARG A 168 -2.37 1.54 16.35
CA ARG A 168 -2.50 0.19 15.79
C ARG A 168 -1.53 -0.02 14.61
N PHE A 169 -1.42 0.98 13.73
CA PHE A 169 -0.53 0.92 12.58
C PHE A 169 0.94 0.74 12.99
N TRP A 170 1.43 1.53 13.96
CA TRP A 170 2.81 1.41 14.42
C TRP A 170 3.10 0.10 15.13
N SER A 171 2.16 -0.38 15.93
CA SER A 171 2.27 -1.67 16.62
C SER A 171 2.36 -2.83 15.62
N LEU A 172 1.58 -2.76 14.53
CA LEU A 172 1.65 -3.73 13.45
C LEU A 172 2.98 -3.66 12.70
N LEU A 173 3.47 -2.45 12.37
CA LEU A 173 4.75 -2.30 11.68
C LEU A 173 5.93 -2.80 12.51
N ASP A 174 5.92 -2.59 13.83
CA ASP A 174 6.91 -3.19 14.73
C ASP A 174 6.89 -4.72 14.62
N ARG A 175 5.70 -5.32 14.71
CA ARG A 175 5.52 -6.78 14.59
C ARG A 175 5.95 -7.31 13.22
N TRP A 176 5.62 -6.61 12.14
CA TRP A 176 6.04 -6.98 10.79
C TRP A 176 7.56 -6.91 10.63
N ARG A 177 8.16 -5.82 11.09
CA ARG A 177 9.61 -5.61 11.02
C ARG A 177 10.37 -6.67 11.83
N ASP A 178 9.87 -7.06 13.00
CA ASP A 178 10.44 -8.13 13.80
C ASP A 178 10.40 -9.49 13.08
N GLY A 179 9.30 -9.78 12.37
CA GLY A 179 9.18 -10.98 11.54
C GLY A 179 10.20 -11.00 10.39
N VAL A 180 10.34 -9.88 9.68
CA VAL A 180 11.32 -9.73 8.59
C VAL A 180 12.75 -9.86 9.11
N ALA A 181 13.06 -9.28 10.27
CA ALA A 181 14.39 -9.32 10.86
C ALA A 181 14.83 -10.72 11.32
N ALA A 182 13.90 -11.66 11.47
CA ALA A 182 14.19 -13.05 11.81
C ALA A 182 14.45 -13.95 10.60
N LEU A 183 14.32 -13.43 9.37
CA LEU A 183 14.52 -14.22 8.15
C LEU A 183 15.99 -14.56 7.90
N THR A 184 16.19 -15.73 7.31
CA THR A 184 17.50 -16.16 6.80
C THR A 184 17.68 -15.76 5.33
N ASP A 185 18.93 -15.73 4.87
CA ASP A 185 19.24 -15.45 3.45
C ASP A 185 18.55 -16.44 2.49
N GLU A 186 18.43 -17.72 2.87
CA GLU A 186 17.71 -18.74 2.08
C GLU A 186 16.20 -18.45 1.99
N GLN A 187 15.60 -17.94 3.07
CA GLN A 187 14.20 -17.55 3.06
C GLN A 187 13.94 -16.34 2.14
N LEU A 188 14.92 -15.43 1.99
CA LEU A 188 14.82 -14.32 1.04
C LEU A 188 14.69 -14.78 -0.42
N ASP A 189 15.24 -15.95 -0.74
CA ASP A 189 15.20 -16.53 -2.09
C ASP A 189 14.01 -17.50 -2.27
N THR A 190 13.22 -17.73 -1.22
CA THR A 190 12.07 -18.63 -1.27
C THR A 190 10.89 -17.95 -1.96
N VAL A 191 10.52 -18.47 -3.14
CA VAL A 191 9.29 -18.10 -3.86
C VAL A 191 8.07 -18.59 -3.09
N GLY A 192 7.08 -17.72 -2.92
CA GLY A 192 5.84 -18.06 -2.23
C GLY A 192 6.00 -18.22 -0.71
N LEU A 193 7.08 -17.67 -0.13
CA LEU A 193 7.21 -17.54 1.33
C LEU A 193 6.06 -16.67 1.87
N SER A 194 5.82 -15.52 1.24
CA SER A 194 4.56 -14.78 1.39
C SER A 194 3.52 -15.38 0.44
N GLN A 195 2.29 -15.52 0.91
CA GLN A 195 1.15 -15.91 0.08
C GLN A 195 0.05 -14.85 0.10
N TYR A 196 0.43 -13.58 0.26
CA TYR A 196 -0.53 -12.48 0.26
C TYR A 196 -1.34 -12.47 -1.05
N PRO A 197 -2.68 -12.49 -0.99
CA PRO A 197 -3.51 -12.79 -2.16
C PRO A 197 -3.76 -11.61 -3.10
N TYR A 198 -3.30 -10.40 -2.76
CA TYR A 198 -3.56 -9.18 -3.53
C TYR A 198 -2.29 -8.56 -4.11
N GLY A 199 -1.29 -9.38 -4.40
CA GLY A 199 -0.02 -9.00 -4.99
C GLY A 199 0.65 -10.19 -5.67
N SER A 200 1.84 -9.96 -6.22
CA SER A 200 2.66 -11.02 -6.83
C SER A 200 3.39 -11.90 -5.80
N ASP A 201 3.19 -11.66 -4.50
CA ASP A 201 3.82 -12.37 -3.40
C ASP A 201 3.94 -13.90 -3.55
N PRO A 202 2.89 -14.65 -3.98
CA PRO A 202 2.99 -16.11 -4.11
C PRO A 202 3.97 -16.57 -5.20
N ASP A 203 4.20 -15.73 -6.19
CA ASP A 203 4.96 -16.02 -7.40
C ASP A 203 6.39 -15.44 -7.36
N ASP A 204 6.70 -14.59 -6.38
CA ASP A 204 7.97 -13.89 -6.26
C ASP A 204 8.86 -14.39 -5.10
N PRO A 205 10.19 -14.31 -5.22
CA PRO A 205 11.09 -14.53 -4.09
C PRO A 205 10.88 -13.43 -3.04
N TYR A 206 10.95 -13.79 -1.77
CA TYR A 206 10.61 -12.85 -0.69
C TYR A 206 11.42 -11.56 -0.69
N ALA A 207 12.67 -11.58 -1.18
CA ALA A 207 13.46 -10.35 -1.33
C ALA A 207 12.80 -9.31 -2.26
N ALA A 208 12.15 -9.76 -3.35
CA ALA A 208 11.44 -8.88 -4.28
C ALA A 208 10.16 -8.34 -3.62
N VAL A 209 9.43 -9.21 -2.90
CA VAL A 209 8.25 -8.83 -2.09
C VAL A 209 8.61 -7.77 -1.05
N LEU A 210 9.70 -7.97 -0.31
CA LEU A 210 10.17 -7.03 0.71
C LEU A 210 10.60 -5.69 0.09
N TRP A 211 11.27 -5.73 -1.07
CA TRP A 211 11.61 -4.52 -1.81
C TRP A 211 10.36 -3.74 -2.23
N GLY A 212 9.35 -4.41 -2.80
CA GLY A 212 8.08 -3.78 -3.18
C GLY A 212 7.36 -3.20 -1.97
N THR A 213 7.30 -3.93 -0.86
CA THR A 213 6.70 -3.47 0.40
C THR A 213 7.36 -2.19 0.93
N ASN A 214 8.68 -2.11 0.89
CA ASN A 214 9.40 -0.91 1.27
C ASN A 214 9.11 0.26 0.33
N LEU A 215 9.04 0.00 -0.98
CA LEU A 215 8.73 1.01 -1.99
C LEU A 215 7.33 1.60 -1.75
N GLU A 216 6.32 0.77 -1.53
CA GLU A 216 4.95 1.18 -1.21
C GLU A 216 4.89 2.04 0.05
N PHE A 217 5.59 1.62 1.11
CA PHE A 217 5.66 2.39 2.36
C PHE A 217 6.29 3.77 2.14
N ILE A 218 7.42 3.84 1.43
CA ILE A 218 8.13 5.10 1.15
C ILE A 218 7.26 6.01 0.29
N HIS A 219 6.65 5.46 -0.77
CA HIS A 219 5.79 6.18 -1.70
C HIS A 219 4.64 6.88 -0.96
N HIS A 220 3.83 6.11 -0.22
CA HIS A 220 2.68 6.67 0.47
C HIS A 220 3.04 7.56 1.65
N MET A 221 4.15 7.30 2.37
CA MET A 221 4.61 8.20 3.43
C MET A 221 5.10 9.54 2.88
N ALA A 222 5.68 9.57 1.68
CA ALA A 222 6.04 10.82 1.01
C ALA A 222 4.78 11.62 0.62
N GLU A 223 3.76 10.97 0.06
CA GLU A 223 2.49 11.62 -0.28
C GLU A 223 1.76 12.16 0.94
N ILE A 224 1.73 11.38 2.04
CA ILE A 224 1.21 11.87 3.33
C ILE A 224 1.97 13.12 3.76
N GLY A 225 3.31 13.11 3.67
CA GLY A 225 4.14 14.28 3.97
C GLY A 225 3.72 15.52 3.20
N VAL A 226 3.47 15.39 1.88
CA VAL A 226 2.98 16.49 1.04
C VAL A 226 1.60 16.95 1.47
N LEU A 227 0.66 16.05 1.78
CA LEU A 227 -0.67 16.42 2.25
C LEU A 227 -0.63 17.19 3.58
N ARG A 228 0.26 16.81 4.50
CA ARG A 228 0.46 17.56 5.75
C ARG A 228 1.01 18.96 5.50
N ASP A 229 1.97 19.09 4.58
CA ASP A 229 2.53 20.39 4.20
C ASP A 229 1.45 21.29 3.57
N LEU A 230 0.57 20.72 2.72
CA LEU A 230 -0.56 21.44 2.12
C LEU A 230 -1.63 21.82 3.16
N TRP A 231 -1.95 20.94 4.11
CA TRP A 231 -2.87 21.24 5.21
C TRP A 231 -2.36 22.43 6.02
N ALA A 232 -1.09 22.41 6.42
CA ALA A 232 -0.45 23.51 7.14
C ALA A 232 -0.49 24.83 6.35
N ALA A 233 -0.28 24.78 5.04
CA ALA A 233 -0.31 25.95 4.17
C ALA A 233 -1.73 26.49 3.90
N SER A 234 -2.76 25.65 3.98
CA SER A 234 -4.15 26.04 3.69
C SER A 234 -4.79 26.94 4.77
N GLY A 235 -4.09 27.20 5.87
CA GLY A 235 -4.60 28.00 6.99
C GLY A 235 -5.58 27.26 7.90
N ALA A 236 -5.85 25.98 7.64
CA ALA A 236 -6.73 25.13 8.44
C ALA A 236 -6.23 24.90 9.89
N VAL A 237 -4.99 25.30 10.19
CA VAL A 237 -4.39 25.25 11.53
C VAL A 237 -4.77 26.49 12.38
N HIS A 238 -5.40 27.53 11.81
CA HIS A 238 -5.67 28.82 12.47
C HIS A 238 -7.15 29.25 12.48
N GLY A 239 -8.08 28.32 12.23
CA GLY A 239 -9.52 28.54 12.30
C GLY A 239 -10.17 28.03 13.58
#